data_AF-A0AAP4DHU1-F1
#
_entry.id   AF-A0AAP4DHU1-F1
#
_cell.length_a   1.000
_cell.length_b   1.000
_cell.length_c   1.000
_cell.angle_alpha   90.00
_cell.angle_beta   90.00
_cell.angle_gamma   90.00
#
_symmetry.space_group_name_H-M   'P 1'
#
loop_
_entity.id
_entity.type
_entity.pdbx_description
1 polymer ?
#
loop_
_entity_poly.entity_id
_entity_poly.type
_entity_poly.pdbx_seq_one_letter_code
_entity_poly.pdbx_strand_id
1 'polypeptide(L)'
;MSTFNRVMEEKIMPVAGKVAGQRHLRALRDGIILTMPLIIIGSVFLILTSLPIPGYADFMAGLFGENWVEKLGYPVNASFDIMALVAAFGIAYRLAESYEVDALSSGAIALAAFLLATPYQIPFIPDGSATEIMVGGGIPISLLGSKGLFVAMIIAMLSTEVYRFIIQRNIVIKMPDGVPPAVSKSFVALIPGFIIITLVWLARLFIEITPFKSLHNVVGDLLGTPLSILGGSLGGSLIAEFVQMLLWSCGIHGASIIGGVMSPIWYGAMDANRLAFQAGEALPSIFTTQFFQIWINVGGSGATLALVLTMLVRSRSKQMKQLGRLGIGPAIFNINEPIIFGMPLVMNPLLIVPFIIAPLLTITATYIGMSTGMVAKPAGIAVPWTMPPLISGYLATGGKISGSVMQLINLLITFIIYYPFYRIWDLQKWREERAAEQNVTEET
;
A
#
# COMPACT_ATOMS: atom_id res chain seq x y z
N MET A 1 22.65 -2.31 29.14
CA MET A 1 21.82 -1.74 28.05
C MET A 1 22.06 -0.24 27.97
N SER A 2 22.18 0.31 26.76
CA SER A 2 22.18 1.77 26.59
C SER A 2 20.81 2.34 27.00
N THR A 3 20.74 3.61 27.43
CA THR A 3 19.47 4.30 27.70
C THR A 3 18.52 4.23 26.50
N PHE A 4 19.07 4.26 25.28
CA PHE A 4 18.33 4.09 24.04
C PHE A 4 17.65 2.71 23.94
N ASN A 5 18.40 1.61 24.12
CA ASN A 5 17.84 0.26 24.04
C ASN A 5 16.73 0.08 25.08
N ARG A 6 16.93 0.62 26.29
CA ARG A 6 15.90 0.58 27.33
C ARG A 6 14.61 1.29 26.92
N VAL A 7 14.70 2.48 26.33
CA VAL A 7 13.50 3.20 25.82
C VAL A 7 12.82 2.45 24.68
N MET A 8 13.60 1.89 23.75
CA MET A 8 13.07 1.09 22.65
C MET A 8 12.31 -0.14 23.17
N GLU A 9 12.92 -0.91 24.07
CA GLU A 9 12.36 -2.16 24.61
C GLU A 9 11.20 -1.92 25.57
N GLU A 10 11.30 -0.96 26.49
CA GLU A 10 10.30 -0.75 27.54
C GLU A 10 9.11 0.11 27.09
N LYS A 11 9.30 1.04 26.14
CA LYS A 11 8.26 2.00 25.75
C LYS A 11 7.74 1.79 24.34
N ILE A 12 8.62 1.63 23.35
CA ILE A 12 8.23 1.67 21.94
C ILE A 12 7.76 0.29 21.46
N MET A 13 8.55 -0.76 21.70
CA MET A 13 8.24 -2.13 21.29
C MET A 13 6.88 -2.64 21.81
N PRO A 14 6.47 -2.41 23.07
CA PRO A 14 5.18 -2.89 23.57
C PRO A 14 4.00 -2.22 22.87
N VAL A 15 4.11 -0.91 22.58
CA VAL A 15 3.07 -0.17 21.86
C VAL A 15 3.01 -0.63 20.40
N ALA A 16 4.17 -0.74 19.74
CA ALA A 16 4.27 -1.21 18.37
C ALA A 16 3.73 -2.64 18.22
N GLY A 17 4.03 -3.53 19.15
CA GLY A 17 3.50 -4.89 19.20
C GLY A 17 1.97 -4.93 19.38
N LYS A 18 1.41 -4.06 20.24
CA LYS A 18 -0.05 -3.94 20.39
C LYS A 18 -0.73 -3.46 19.11
N VAL A 19 -0.15 -2.48 18.42
CA VAL A 19 -0.68 -1.96 17.14
C VAL A 19 -0.58 -3.03 16.06
N ALA A 20 0.58 -3.65 15.89
CA ALA A 20 0.79 -4.74 14.92
C ALA A 20 -0.08 -5.97 15.21
N GLY A 21 -0.36 -6.23 16.49
CA GLY A 21 -1.25 -7.29 16.96
C GLY A 21 -2.74 -6.93 16.93
N GLN A 22 -3.13 -5.70 16.59
CA GLN A 22 -4.54 -5.33 16.55
C GLN A 22 -5.22 -6.01 15.35
N ARG A 23 -6.24 -6.82 15.62
CA ARG A 23 -6.87 -7.72 14.63
C ARG A 23 -7.56 -7.01 13.47
N HIS A 24 -8.22 -5.88 13.71
CA HIS A 24 -8.90 -5.08 12.70
C HIS A 24 -7.88 -4.43 11.77
N LEU A 25 -6.79 -3.88 12.32
CA LEU A 25 -5.71 -3.31 11.52
C LEU A 25 -5.03 -4.39 10.66
N ARG A 26 -4.81 -5.59 11.22
CA ARG A 26 -4.30 -6.74 10.45
C ARG A 26 -5.25 -7.15 9.33
N ALA A 27 -6.53 -7.30 9.62
CA ALA A 27 -7.53 -7.66 8.62
C ALA A 27 -7.65 -6.61 7.51
N LEU A 28 -7.58 -5.33 7.87
CA LEU A 28 -7.61 -4.22 6.94
C LEU A 28 -6.37 -4.25 6.04
N ARG A 29 -5.17 -4.36 6.61
CA ARG A 29 -3.92 -4.51 5.88
C ARG A 29 -3.97 -5.70 4.91
N ASP A 30 -4.25 -6.89 5.43
CA ASP A 30 -4.19 -8.14 4.69
C ASP A 30 -5.33 -8.25 3.65
N GLY A 31 -6.48 -7.62 3.94
CA GLY A 31 -7.62 -7.54 3.04
C GLY A 31 -7.39 -6.57 1.87
N ILE A 32 -6.77 -5.41 2.11
CA ILE A 32 -6.43 -4.45 1.03
C ILE A 32 -5.35 -5.03 0.12
N ILE A 33 -4.40 -5.80 0.64
CA ILE A 33 -3.35 -6.48 -0.14
C ILE A 33 -3.95 -7.39 -1.22
N LEU A 34 -5.17 -7.91 -1.04
CA LEU A 34 -5.87 -8.70 -2.06
C LEU A 34 -6.08 -7.93 -3.39
N THR A 35 -6.14 -6.60 -3.34
CA THR A 35 -6.31 -5.76 -4.54
C THR A 35 -5.00 -5.60 -5.34
N MET A 36 -3.85 -5.80 -4.69
CA MET A 36 -2.54 -5.47 -5.25
C MET A 36 -2.19 -6.22 -6.54
N PRO A 37 -2.39 -7.55 -6.65
CA PRO A 37 -2.12 -8.25 -7.92
C PRO A 37 -2.98 -7.75 -9.07
N LEU A 38 -4.26 -7.41 -8.80
CA LEU A 38 -5.19 -6.93 -9.82
C LEU A 38 -4.75 -5.57 -10.37
N ILE A 39 -4.45 -4.60 -9.51
CA ILE A 39 -4.02 -3.27 -9.95
C ILE A 39 -2.65 -3.30 -10.66
N ILE A 40 -1.77 -4.24 -10.29
CA ILE A 40 -0.51 -4.46 -11.01
C ILE A 40 -0.79 -4.98 -12.42
N ILE A 41 -1.67 -5.98 -12.56
CA ILE A 41 -2.07 -6.51 -13.87
C ILE A 41 -2.68 -5.39 -14.72
N GLY A 42 -3.65 -4.63 -14.18
CA GLY A 42 -4.23 -3.48 -14.87
C GLY A 42 -3.18 -2.45 -15.29
N SER A 43 -2.17 -2.23 -14.45
CA SER A 43 -1.09 -1.27 -14.75
C SER A 43 -0.21 -1.69 -15.92
N VAL A 44 -0.06 -2.99 -16.19
CA VAL A 44 0.62 -3.46 -17.41
C VAL A 44 -0.12 -2.95 -18.65
N PHE A 45 -1.44 -3.09 -18.68
CA PHE A 45 -2.25 -2.60 -19.79
C PHE A 45 -2.23 -1.07 -19.88
N LEU A 46 -2.27 -0.38 -18.73
CA LEU A 46 -2.14 1.08 -18.68
C LEU A 46 -0.80 1.59 -19.22
N ILE A 47 0.30 0.86 -18.99
CA ILE A 47 1.59 1.19 -19.61
C ILE A 47 1.49 1.01 -21.12
N LEU A 48 0.89 -0.10 -21.59
CA LEU A 48 0.75 -0.39 -23.02
C LEU A 48 -0.10 0.63 -23.77
N THR A 49 -1.08 1.26 -23.11
CA THR A 49 -1.87 2.35 -23.74
C THR A 49 -1.09 3.64 -23.93
N SER A 50 0.01 3.82 -23.19
CA SER A 50 0.66 5.12 -23.04
C SER A 50 2.18 5.02 -23.11
N LEU A 51 2.71 4.02 -23.83
CA LEU A 51 4.14 3.85 -24.08
C LEU A 51 4.68 5.04 -24.87
N PRO A 52 5.60 5.86 -24.33
CA PRO A 52 6.08 7.06 -24.99
C PRO A 52 7.23 6.73 -25.95
N ILE A 53 6.95 5.84 -26.91
CA ILE A 53 7.85 5.47 -28.00
C ILE A 53 7.38 6.22 -29.26
N PRO A 54 8.25 6.99 -29.94
CA PRO A 54 7.88 7.66 -31.19
C PRO A 54 7.30 6.68 -32.22
N GLY A 55 6.11 6.99 -32.75
CA GLY A 55 5.40 6.16 -33.74
C GLY A 55 4.67 4.93 -33.18
N TYR A 56 4.70 4.67 -31.86
CA TYR A 56 4.02 3.51 -31.27
C TYR A 56 2.48 3.62 -31.35
N ALA A 57 1.93 4.80 -31.08
CA ALA A 57 0.48 5.01 -31.14
C ALA A 57 -0.06 4.79 -32.56
N ASP A 58 0.62 5.35 -33.57
CA ASP A 58 0.26 5.19 -34.99
C ASP A 58 0.41 3.74 -35.45
N PHE A 59 1.47 3.05 -34.98
CA PHE A 59 1.67 1.63 -35.25
C PHE A 59 0.53 0.77 -34.69
N MET A 60 0.14 0.99 -33.44
CA MET A 60 -0.95 0.26 -32.80
C MET A 60 -2.31 0.56 -33.46
N ALA A 61 -2.57 1.82 -33.79
CA ALA A 61 -3.77 2.24 -34.52
C ALA A 61 -3.81 1.60 -35.92
N GLY A 62 -2.68 1.54 -36.63
CA GLY A 62 -2.59 0.90 -37.94
C GLY A 62 -2.85 -0.60 -37.92
N LEU A 63 -2.51 -1.30 -36.83
CA LEU A 63 -2.74 -2.75 -36.69
C LEU A 63 -4.14 -3.10 -36.16
N PHE A 64 -4.67 -2.33 -35.22
CA PHE A 64 -5.86 -2.72 -34.44
C PHE A 64 -7.05 -1.75 -34.55
N GLY A 65 -6.87 -0.63 -35.28
CA GLY A 65 -7.82 0.45 -35.45
C GLY A 65 -7.71 1.53 -34.36
N GLU A 66 -8.37 2.68 -34.59
CA GLU A 66 -8.31 3.87 -33.72
C GLU A 66 -8.71 3.60 -32.26
N ASN A 67 -9.64 2.65 -32.01
CA ASN A 67 -10.15 2.35 -30.67
C ASN A 67 -9.28 1.34 -29.89
N TRP A 68 -8.02 1.12 -30.26
CA TRP A 68 -7.15 0.16 -29.58
C TRP A 68 -6.89 0.50 -28.10
N VAL A 69 -6.80 1.81 -27.78
CA VAL A 69 -6.61 2.30 -26.41
C VAL A 69 -7.79 1.90 -25.51
N GLU A 70 -9.02 2.08 -26.00
CA GLU A 70 -10.24 1.71 -25.28
C GLU A 70 -10.24 0.21 -24.94
N LYS A 71 -9.88 -0.64 -25.92
CA LYS A 71 -9.83 -2.10 -25.75
C LYS A 71 -8.80 -2.54 -24.71
N LEU A 72 -7.64 -1.87 -24.65
CA LEU A 72 -6.66 -2.08 -23.60
C LEU A 72 -7.06 -1.46 -22.25
N GLY A 73 -8.08 -0.60 -22.22
CA GLY A 73 -8.66 -0.05 -21.00
C GLY A 73 -9.51 -1.07 -20.22
N TYR A 74 -10.05 -2.13 -20.86
CA TYR A 74 -10.93 -3.07 -20.15
C TYR A 74 -10.28 -3.75 -18.94
N PRO A 75 -9.02 -4.26 -19.02
CA PRO A 75 -8.33 -4.80 -17.84
C PRO A 75 -8.03 -3.74 -16.76
N VAL A 76 -7.83 -2.47 -17.14
CA VAL A 76 -7.63 -1.37 -16.20
C VAL A 76 -8.92 -1.16 -15.38
N ASN A 77 -10.06 -1.12 -16.05
CA ASN A 77 -11.35 -0.93 -15.40
C ASN A 77 -11.71 -2.14 -14.52
N ALA A 78 -11.46 -3.36 -15.00
CA ALA A 78 -11.68 -4.60 -14.25
C ALA A 78 -10.70 -4.83 -13.08
N SER A 79 -9.80 -3.88 -12.80
CA SER A 79 -8.86 -3.95 -11.68
C SER A 79 -8.94 -2.72 -10.78
N PHE A 80 -8.65 -1.52 -11.32
CA PHE A 80 -8.68 -0.27 -10.55
C PHE A 80 -10.09 0.09 -10.10
N ASP A 81 -11.08 -0.06 -10.98
CA ASP A 81 -12.43 0.39 -10.68
C ASP A 81 -13.24 -0.59 -9.81
N ILE A 82 -12.63 -1.70 -9.38
CA ILE A 82 -13.24 -2.67 -8.46
C ILE A 82 -12.48 -2.79 -7.13
N MET A 83 -11.55 -1.88 -6.85
CA MET A 83 -10.70 -1.95 -5.66
C MET A 83 -11.47 -2.03 -4.34
N ALA A 84 -12.48 -1.18 -4.14
CA ALA A 84 -13.31 -1.21 -2.93
C ALA A 84 -14.17 -2.47 -2.84
N LEU A 85 -14.66 -2.96 -3.99
CA LEU A 85 -15.41 -4.21 -4.06
C LEU A 85 -14.57 -5.40 -3.59
N VAL A 86 -13.34 -5.52 -4.10
CA VAL A 86 -12.39 -6.58 -3.71
C VAL A 86 -11.93 -6.39 -2.26
N ALA A 87 -11.67 -5.16 -1.83
CA ALA A 87 -11.28 -4.86 -0.46
C ALA A 87 -12.40 -5.19 0.55
N ALA A 88 -13.68 -4.92 0.23
CA ALA A 88 -14.80 -5.25 1.11
C ALA A 88 -14.83 -6.75 1.43
N PHE A 89 -14.68 -7.60 0.41
CA PHE A 89 -14.58 -9.04 0.60
C PHE A 89 -13.31 -9.42 1.37
N GLY A 90 -12.14 -8.94 0.92
CA GLY A 90 -10.85 -9.31 1.50
C GLY A 90 -10.73 -8.96 2.98
N ILE A 91 -11.15 -7.76 3.38
CA ILE A 91 -11.09 -7.30 4.77
C ILE A 91 -12.01 -8.14 5.66
N ALA A 92 -13.25 -8.37 5.23
CA ALA A 92 -14.21 -9.17 5.99
C ALA A 92 -13.76 -10.64 6.11
N TYR A 93 -13.22 -11.20 5.02
CA TYR A 93 -12.67 -12.54 4.99
C TYR A 93 -11.53 -12.70 6.00
N ARG A 94 -10.53 -11.80 5.97
CA ARG A 94 -9.39 -11.83 6.89
C ARG A 94 -9.79 -11.58 8.34
N LEU A 95 -10.77 -10.71 8.58
CA LEU A 95 -11.26 -10.46 9.93
C LEU A 95 -11.98 -11.69 10.49
N ALA A 96 -12.80 -12.36 9.68
CA ALA A 96 -13.49 -13.59 10.06
C ALA A 96 -12.52 -14.76 10.32
N GLU A 97 -11.47 -14.92 9.52
CA GLU A 97 -10.39 -15.88 9.80
C GLU A 97 -9.77 -15.63 11.17
N SER A 98 -9.52 -14.36 11.53
CA SER A 98 -8.96 -14.01 12.85
C SER A 98 -9.89 -14.33 14.03
N TYR A 99 -11.18 -14.54 13.75
CA TYR A 99 -12.20 -14.93 14.73
C TYR A 99 -12.55 -16.42 14.69
N GLU A 100 -11.92 -17.20 13.80
CA GLU A 100 -12.18 -18.62 13.59
C GLU A 100 -13.66 -18.91 13.23
N VAL A 101 -14.29 -18.00 12.49
CA VAL A 101 -15.65 -18.17 11.94
C VAL A 101 -15.60 -18.33 10.41
N ASP A 102 -16.72 -18.73 9.79
CA ASP A 102 -16.73 -18.98 8.34
C ASP A 102 -16.46 -17.71 7.53
N ALA A 103 -15.24 -17.63 7.00
CA ALA A 103 -14.71 -16.44 6.34
C ALA A 103 -15.34 -16.19 4.96
N LEU A 104 -15.68 -17.26 4.24
CA LEU A 104 -16.30 -17.15 2.93
C LEU A 104 -17.68 -16.49 3.02
N SER A 105 -18.53 -16.94 3.94
CA SER A 105 -19.82 -16.31 4.19
C SER A 105 -19.68 -14.87 4.69
N SER A 106 -18.75 -14.60 5.61
CA SER A 106 -18.52 -13.22 6.10
C SER A 106 -18.12 -12.28 4.96
N GLY A 107 -17.19 -12.70 4.11
CA GLY A 107 -16.74 -11.94 2.93
C GLY A 107 -17.88 -11.67 1.94
N ALA A 108 -18.68 -12.68 1.62
CA ALA A 108 -19.81 -12.54 0.70
C ALA A 108 -20.91 -11.63 1.27
N ILE A 109 -21.21 -11.73 2.56
CA ILE A 109 -22.19 -10.86 3.23
C ILE A 109 -21.70 -9.41 3.25
N ALA A 110 -20.42 -9.17 3.56
CA ALA A 110 -19.83 -7.83 3.53
C ALA A 110 -19.87 -7.19 2.13
N LEU A 111 -19.62 -7.99 1.09
CA LEU A 111 -19.76 -7.56 -0.31
C LEU A 111 -21.21 -7.13 -0.62
N ALA A 112 -22.19 -7.96 -0.25
CA ALA A 112 -23.60 -7.65 -0.45
C ALA A 112 -24.04 -6.41 0.34
N ALA A 113 -23.56 -6.28 1.58
CA ALA A 113 -23.78 -5.09 2.41
C ALA A 113 -23.16 -3.83 1.80
N PHE A 114 -21.96 -3.93 1.22
CA PHE A 114 -21.30 -2.82 0.55
C PHE A 114 -22.09 -2.35 -0.69
N LEU A 115 -22.53 -3.29 -1.52
CA LEU A 115 -23.39 -2.98 -2.66
C LEU A 115 -24.73 -2.37 -2.20
N LEU A 116 -25.34 -2.91 -1.15
CA LEU A 116 -26.58 -2.37 -0.58
C LEU A 116 -26.43 -0.92 -0.10
N ALA A 117 -25.29 -0.56 0.49
CA ALA A 117 -24.99 0.81 0.90
C ALA A 117 -24.68 1.75 -0.27
N THR A 118 -24.40 1.21 -1.45
CA THR A 118 -24.08 1.96 -2.66
C THR A 118 -25.38 2.34 -3.40
N PRO A 119 -25.57 3.60 -3.80
CA PRO A 119 -26.75 3.99 -4.58
C PRO A 119 -26.69 3.40 -5.99
N TYR A 120 -27.82 2.89 -6.48
CA TYR A 120 -27.94 2.32 -7.84
C TYR A 120 -28.44 3.41 -8.81
N GLN A 121 -27.72 4.54 -8.79
CA GLN A 121 -28.02 5.72 -9.57
C GLN A 121 -26.71 6.31 -10.08
N ILE A 122 -26.60 6.47 -11.40
CA ILE A 122 -25.41 7.00 -12.06
C ILE A 122 -25.67 8.48 -12.40
N PRO A 123 -24.84 9.42 -11.93
CA PRO A 123 -24.91 10.80 -12.38
C PRO A 123 -24.51 10.87 -13.85
N PHE A 124 -25.33 11.53 -14.66
CA PHE A 124 -25.09 11.73 -16.09
C PHE A 124 -25.41 13.17 -16.47
N ILE A 125 -24.51 13.82 -17.20
CA ILE A 125 -24.72 15.15 -17.75
C ILE A 125 -24.86 14.98 -19.27
N PRO A 126 -26.05 15.18 -19.86
CA PRO A 126 -26.24 15.10 -21.29
C PRO A 126 -25.39 16.16 -22.03
N ASP A 127 -24.90 15.82 -23.22
CA ASP A 127 -24.15 16.75 -24.06
C ASP A 127 -24.96 18.04 -24.31
N GLY A 128 -24.39 19.19 -23.95
CA GLY A 128 -25.05 20.49 -24.07
C GLY A 128 -25.95 20.89 -22.88
N SER A 129 -26.04 20.07 -21.84
CA SER A 129 -26.75 20.40 -20.60
C SER A 129 -25.78 20.80 -19.48
N ALA A 130 -26.17 21.78 -18.66
CA ALA A 130 -25.50 22.07 -17.38
C ALA A 130 -26.16 21.34 -16.19
N THR A 131 -27.27 20.64 -16.43
CA THR A 131 -28.01 19.91 -15.39
C THR A 131 -27.63 18.43 -15.39
N GLU A 132 -27.22 17.95 -14.22
CA GLU A 132 -26.99 16.54 -13.95
C GLU A 132 -28.34 15.81 -13.76
N ILE A 133 -28.49 14.67 -14.42
CA ILE A 133 -29.62 13.76 -14.23
C ILE A 133 -29.13 12.44 -13.62
N MET A 134 -29.96 11.82 -12.79
CA MET A 134 -29.64 10.53 -12.15
C MET A 134 -30.27 9.39 -12.94
N VAL A 135 -29.44 8.57 -13.58
CA VAL A 135 -29.89 7.37 -14.32
C VAL A 135 -30.01 6.21 -13.33
N GLY A 136 -31.22 5.72 -13.12
CA GLY A 136 -31.49 4.60 -12.21
C GLY A 136 -31.09 3.23 -12.79
N GLY A 137 -30.87 2.25 -11.91
CA GLY A 137 -30.67 0.84 -12.27
C GLY A 137 -29.23 0.44 -12.60
N GLY A 138 -28.29 1.38 -12.57
CA GLY A 138 -26.87 1.12 -12.75
C GLY A 138 -26.07 1.25 -11.46
N ILE A 139 -24.98 0.47 -11.33
CA ILE A 139 -24.02 0.61 -10.22
C ILE A 139 -22.95 1.61 -10.64
N PRO A 140 -22.72 2.70 -9.88
CA PRO A 140 -21.65 3.65 -10.16
C PRO A 140 -20.29 2.97 -9.95
N ILE A 141 -19.61 2.64 -11.05
CA ILE A 141 -18.31 1.98 -11.05
C ILE A 141 -17.27 2.80 -10.25
N SER A 142 -17.36 4.13 -10.27
CA SER A 142 -16.49 5.01 -9.50
C SER A 142 -16.58 4.77 -7.98
N LEU A 143 -17.73 4.33 -7.46
CA LEU A 143 -17.92 3.99 -6.05
C LEU A 143 -17.45 2.57 -5.71
N LEU A 144 -17.21 1.72 -6.71
CA LEU A 144 -16.59 0.39 -6.55
C LEU A 144 -15.05 0.46 -6.59
N GLY A 145 -14.50 1.54 -7.16
CA GLY A 145 -13.07 1.81 -7.25
C GLY A 145 -12.48 2.46 -5.99
N SER A 146 -11.47 3.31 -6.16
CA SER A 146 -10.74 3.92 -5.04
C SER A 146 -11.62 4.77 -4.11
N LYS A 147 -12.65 5.46 -4.64
CA LYS A 147 -13.55 6.32 -3.84
C LYS A 147 -14.36 5.53 -2.81
N GLY A 148 -14.62 4.26 -3.06
CA GLY A 148 -15.38 3.40 -2.15
C GLY A 148 -14.56 2.78 -1.02
N LEU A 149 -13.23 2.92 -1.01
CA LEU A 149 -12.36 2.14 -0.11
C LEU A 149 -12.67 2.34 1.36
N PHE A 150 -12.87 3.60 1.80
CA PHE A 150 -13.22 3.88 3.19
C PHE A 150 -14.56 3.27 3.60
N VAL A 151 -15.56 3.31 2.72
CA VAL A 151 -16.87 2.70 2.97
C VAL A 151 -16.75 1.19 3.03
N ALA A 152 -16.02 0.58 2.09
CA ALA A 152 -15.73 -0.84 2.07
C ALA A 152 -15.07 -1.31 3.37
N MET A 153 -14.08 -0.57 3.88
CA MET A 153 -13.43 -0.87 5.16
C MET A 153 -14.42 -0.85 6.32
N ILE A 154 -15.23 0.21 6.45
CA ILE A 154 -16.18 0.37 7.56
C ILE A 154 -17.23 -0.74 7.50
N ILE A 155 -17.83 -0.98 6.33
CA ILE A 155 -18.87 -2.00 6.16
C ILE A 155 -18.29 -3.39 6.41
N ALA A 156 -17.12 -3.71 5.86
CA ALA A 156 -16.50 -5.02 6.04
C ALA A 156 -16.20 -5.31 7.52
N MET A 157 -15.66 -4.33 8.24
CA MET A 157 -15.38 -4.48 9.67
C MET A 157 -16.66 -4.64 10.48
N LEU A 158 -17.63 -3.72 10.34
CA LEU A 158 -18.88 -3.76 11.11
C LEU A 158 -19.71 -5.00 10.80
N SER A 159 -19.82 -5.37 9.52
CA SER A 159 -20.51 -6.57 9.07
C SER A 159 -19.91 -7.82 9.72
N THR A 160 -18.58 -7.95 9.70
CA THR A 160 -17.90 -9.12 10.27
C THR A 160 -17.98 -9.16 11.80
N GLU A 161 -17.93 -8.01 12.47
CA GLU A 161 -18.12 -7.93 13.94
C GLU A 161 -19.51 -8.37 14.37
N VAL A 162 -20.54 -7.99 13.62
CA VAL A 162 -21.91 -8.48 13.86
C VAL A 162 -22.00 -9.97 13.54
N TYR A 163 -21.43 -10.39 12.41
CA TYR A 163 -21.43 -11.79 11.95
C TYR A 163 -20.84 -12.73 13.01
N ARG A 164 -19.60 -12.45 13.45
CA ARG A 164 -18.91 -13.26 14.45
C ARG A 164 -19.64 -13.24 15.79
N PHE A 165 -20.24 -12.11 16.19
CA PHE A 165 -20.97 -12.01 17.45
C PHE A 165 -22.18 -12.97 17.47
N ILE A 166 -22.95 -13.01 16.38
CA ILE A 166 -24.15 -13.87 16.27
C ILE A 166 -23.74 -15.36 16.26
N ILE A 167 -22.69 -15.71 15.52
CA ILE A 167 -22.17 -17.08 15.46
C ILE A 167 -21.66 -17.55 16.82
N GLN A 168 -20.81 -16.76 17.49
CA GLN A 168 -20.25 -17.12 18.79
C GLN A 168 -21.30 -17.23 19.89
N ARG A 169 -22.44 -16.56 19.73
CA ARG A 169 -23.61 -16.67 20.63
C ARG A 169 -24.54 -17.83 20.29
N ASN A 170 -24.22 -18.63 19.27
CA ASN A 170 -25.04 -19.74 18.78
C ASN A 170 -26.47 -19.32 18.37
N ILE A 171 -26.66 -18.07 17.91
CA ILE A 171 -27.93 -17.55 17.41
C ILE A 171 -28.03 -17.91 15.91
N VAL A 172 -28.01 -19.21 15.62
CA VAL A 172 -27.90 -19.76 14.27
C VAL A 172 -28.89 -20.89 14.08
N ILE A 173 -29.26 -21.16 12.83
CA ILE A 173 -30.11 -22.29 12.49
C ILE A 173 -29.24 -23.55 12.49
N LYS A 174 -29.55 -24.51 13.38
CA LYS A 174 -28.85 -25.78 13.47
C LYS A 174 -29.50 -26.81 12.54
N MET A 175 -28.70 -27.48 11.74
CA MET A 175 -29.16 -28.60 10.90
C MET A 175 -29.09 -29.91 11.69
N PRO A 176 -30.00 -30.87 11.44
CA PRO A 176 -29.91 -32.22 12.00
C PRO A 176 -28.65 -32.98 11.58
N ASP A 177 -28.28 -33.97 12.39
CA ASP A 177 -27.22 -34.93 12.06
C ASP A 177 -27.62 -35.72 10.80
N GLY A 178 -26.81 -35.63 9.75
CA GLY A 178 -27.08 -36.23 8.44
C GLY A 178 -27.20 -35.22 7.29
N VAL A 179 -27.31 -33.92 7.58
CA VAL A 179 -27.27 -32.86 6.56
C VAL A 179 -25.82 -32.61 6.10
N PRO A 180 -25.55 -32.52 4.78
CA PRO A 180 -24.21 -32.23 4.28
C PRO A 180 -23.61 -30.92 4.86
N PRO A 181 -22.31 -30.87 5.17
CA PRO A 181 -21.68 -29.70 5.79
C PRO A 181 -21.86 -28.39 5.01
N ALA A 182 -21.88 -28.46 3.68
CA ALA A 182 -22.10 -27.30 2.82
C ALA A 182 -23.46 -26.64 3.06
N VAL A 183 -24.53 -27.45 3.18
CA VAL A 183 -25.88 -26.95 3.47
C VAL A 183 -25.95 -26.36 4.87
N SER A 184 -25.34 -27.04 5.86
CA SER A 184 -25.30 -26.52 7.23
C SER A 184 -24.64 -25.13 7.32
N LYS A 185 -23.53 -24.90 6.61
CA LYS A 185 -22.86 -23.60 6.61
C LYS A 185 -23.76 -22.48 6.06
N SER A 186 -24.49 -22.74 4.96
CA SER A 186 -25.39 -21.75 4.37
C SER A 186 -26.51 -21.31 5.33
N PHE A 187 -27.08 -22.25 6.10
CA PHE A 187 -28.12 -21.92 7.09
C PHE A 187 -27.58 -21.28 8.36
N VAL A 188 -26.36 -21.63 8.79
CA VAL A 188 -25.67 -20.96 9.91
C VAL A 188 -25.46 -19.48 9.59
N ALA A 189 -25.11 -19.15 8.34
CA ALA A 189 -24.91 -17.77 7.89
C ALA A 189 -26.21 -16.97 7.67
N LEU A 190 -27.38 -17.62 7.63
CA LEU A 190 -28.65 -16.98 7.24
C LEU A 190 -29.09 -15.88 8.23
N ILE A 191 -29.15 -16.20 9.52
CA ILE A 191 -29.54 -15.24 10.57
C ILE A 191 -28.54 -14.07 10.65
N PRO A 192 -27.21 -14.30 10.73
CA PRO A 192 -26.22 -13.23 10.65
C PRO A 192 -26.38 -12.35 9.42
N GLY A 193 -26.51 -12.97 8.24
CA GLY A 193 -26.65 -12.25 6.97
C GLY A 193 -27.90 -11.37 6.94
N PHE A 194 -29.05 -11.91 7.34
CA PHE A 194 -30.30 -11.15 7.41
C PHE A 194 -30.19 -9.92 8.32
N ILE A 195 -29.61 -10.08 9.51
CA ILE A 195 -29.45 -8.98 10.46
C ILE A 195 -28.52 -7.91 9.89
N ILE A 196 -27.37 -8.30 9.33
CA ILE A 196 -26.41 -7.34 8.75
C ILE A 196 -27.04 -6.55 7.61
N ILE A 197 -27.70 -7.24 6.67
CA ILE A 197 -28.37 -6.60 5.53
C ILE A 197 -29.46 -5.64 6.02
N THR A 198 -30.24 -6.04 7.03
CA THR A 198 -31.26 -5.18 7.63
C THR A 198 -30.64 -3.94 8.28
N LEU A 199 -29.55 -4.08 9.04
CA LEU A 199 -28.87 -2.96 9.69
C LEU A 199 -28.31 -1.97 8.66
N VAL A 200 -27.69 -2.46 7.60
CA VAL A 200 -27.12 -1.61 6.55
C VAL A 200 -28.23 -0.93 5.73
N TRP A 201 -29.32 -1.64 5.45
CA TRP A 201 -30.50 -1.06 4.81
C TRP A 201 -31.11 0.07 5.65
N LEU A 202 -31.32 -0.14 6.94
CA LEU A 202 -31.83 0.89 7.85
C LEU A 202 -30.88 2.09 7.94
N ALA A 203 -29.57 1.84 8.02
CA ALA A 203 -28.56 2.91 8.01
C ALA A 203 -28.62 3.72 6.70
N ARG A 204 -28.77 3.05 5.56
CA ARG A 204 -28.94 3.71 4.26
C ARG A 204 -30.19 4.59 4.23
N LEU A 205 -31.36 4.06 4.63
CA LEU A 205 -32.61 4.83 4.67
C LEU A 205 -32.49 6.06 5.58
N PHE A 206 -31.85 5.92 6.73
CA PHE A 206 -31.59 7.03 7.63
C PHE A 206 -30.68 8.09 7.00
N ILE A 207 -29.65 7.69 6.24
CA ILE A 207 -28.74 8.65 5.60
C ILE A 207 -29.37 9.33 4.39
N GLU A 208 -30.24 8.64 3.64
CA GLU A 208 -30.96 9.21 2.49
C GLU A 208 -31.81 10.44 2.85
N ILE A 209 -32.33 10.50 4.09
CA ILE A 209 -33.08 11.66 4.60
C ILE A 209 -32.19 12.80 5.11
N THR A 210 -30.89 12.58 5.29
CA THR A 210 -29.92 13.62 5.70
C THR A 210 -29.43 14.44 4.48
N PRO A 211 -28.73 15.57 4.71
CA PRO A 211 -28.09 16.32 3.62
C PRO A 211 -27.06 15.52 2.83
N PHE A 212 -26.46 14.47 3.41
CA PHE A 212 -25.43 13.67 2.74
C PHE A 212 -25.98 12.74 1.66
N LYS A 213 -27.26 12.35 1.73
CA LYS A 213 -27.97 11.45 0.77
C LYS A 213 -27.45 10.02 0.64
N SER A 214 -26.17 9.76 0.83
CA SER A 214 -25.60 8.41 0.72
C SER A 214 -24.51 8.18 1.76
N LEU A 215 -24.30 6.92 2.15
CA LEU A 215 -23.21 6.55 3.07
C LEU A 215 -21.83 6.88 2.47
N HIS A 216 -21.69 6.76 1.15
CA HIS A 216 -20.48 7.16 0.44
C HIS A 216 -20.14 8.63 0.62
N ASN A 217 -21.14 9.51 0.59
CA ASN A 217 -20.93 10.94 0.85
C ASN A 217 -20.60 11.22 2.32
N VAL A 218 -21.33 10.59 3.27
CA VAL A 218 -21.04 10.74 4.71
C VAL A 218 -19.58 10.39 5.01
N VAL A 219 -19.15 9.21 4.55
CA VAL A 219 -17.80 8.70 4.80
C VAL A 219 -16.77 9.52 4.01
N GLY A 220 -17.07 9.87 2.76
CA GLY A 220 -16.21 10.69 1.91
C GLY A 220 -15.93 12.07 2.51
N ASP A 221 -16.97 12.76 2.98
CA ASP A 221 -16.85 14.13 3.47
C ASP A 221 -16.29 14.20 4.88
N LEU A 222 -16.73 13.31 5.77
CA LEU A 222 -16.35 13.37 7.20
C LEU A 222 -15.03 12.67 7.52
N LEU A 223 -14.65 11.66 6.74
CA LEU A 223 -13.44 10.86 6.97
C LEU A 223 -12.48 10.92 5.78
N GLY A 224 -12.96 10.59 4.58
CA GLY A 224 -12.13 10.43 3.39
C GLY A 224 -11.37 11.71 3.05
N THR A 225 -12.06 12.84 2.93
CA THR A 225 -11.48 14.12 2.53
C THR A 225 -10.49 14.66 3.57
N PRO A 226 -10.84 14.80 4.86
CA PRO A 226 -9.90 15.29 5.87
C PRO A 226 -8.64 14.41 5.98
N LEU A 227 -8.80 13.09 5.98
CA LEU A 227 -7.67 12.17 6.05
C LEU A 227 -6.83 12.20 4.78
N SER A 228 -7.44 12.40 3.61
CA SER A 228 -6.71 12.52 2.35
C SER A 228 -5.89 13.81 2.28
N ILE A 229 -6.40 14.92 2.82
CA ILE A 229 -5.64 16.18 2.93
C ILE A 229 -4.43 15.98 3.85
N LEU A 230 -4.63 15.35 5.02
CA LEU A 230 -3.55 15.10 5.97
C LEU A 230 -2.51 14.11 5.41
N GLY A 231 -2.97 12.94 4.95
CA GLY A 231 -2.11 11.85 4.46
C GLY A 231 -1.51 12.11 3.07
N GLY A 232 -2.09 13.02 2.30
CA GLY A 232 -1.57 13.53 1.03
C GLY A 232 -0.70 14.78 1.18
N SER A 233 -0.34 15.17 2.40
CA SER A 233 0.57 16.30 2.67
C SER A 233 2.02 15.85 2.89
N LEU A 234 2.97 16.78 2.73
CA LEU A 234 4.38 16.52 3.05
C LEU A 234 4.56 16.15 4.54
N GLY A 235 3.90 16.88 5.45
CA GLY A 235 3.99 16.61 6.88
C GLY A 235 3.44 15.22 7.25
N GLY A 236 2.27 14.86 6.71
CA GLY A 236 1.70 13.52 6.91
C GLY A 236 2.58 12.41 6.37
N SER A 237 3.18 12.62 5.20
CA SER A 237 4.10 11.66 4.55
C SER A 237 5.40 11.47 5.35
N LEU A 238 5.97 12.55 5.88
CA LEU A 238 7.16 12.48 6.74
C LEU A 238 6.87 11.77 8.06
N ILE A 239 5.70 12.02 8.67
CA ILE A 239 5.30 11.32 9.90
C ILE A 239 5.09 9.83 9.62
N ALA A 240 4.39 9.48 8.53
CA ALA A 240 4.15 8.09 8.15
C ALA A 240 5.46 7.33 7.95
N GLU A 241 6.42 7.91 7.21
CA GLU A 241 7.73 7.28 6.97
C GLU A 241 8.58 7.22 8.25
N PHE A 242 8.53 8.26 9.10
CA PHE A 242 9.23 8.22 10.38
C PHE A 242 8.74 7.07 11.26
N VAL A 243 7.41 6.90 11.38
CA VAL A 243 6.82 5.79 12.14
C VAL A 243 7.16 4.46 11.48
N GLN A 244 7.15 4.37 10.15
CA GLN A 244 7.57 3.18 9.40
C GLN A 244 8.99 2.76 9.79
N MET A 245 9.95 3.68 9.76
CA MET A 245 11.35 3.41 10.08
C MET A 245 11.54 3.09 11.57
N LEU A 246 10.77 3.71 12.45
CA LEU A 246 10.79 3.41 13.88
C LEU A 246 10.31 1.98 14.17
N LEU A 247 9.24 1.53 13.50
CA LEU A 247 8.75 0.17 13.63
C LEU A 247 9.78 -0.87 13.16
N TRP A 248 10.42 -0.61 12.01
CA TRP A 248 11.52 -1.45 11.53
C TRP A 248 12.71 -1.47 12.48
N SER A 249 13.01 -0.35 13.13
CA SER A 249 14.05 -0.27 14.16
C SER A 249 13.74 -1.14 15.38
N CYS A 250 12.46 -1.45 15.63
CA CYS A 250 11.97 -2.40 16.63
C CYS A 250 11.85 -3.85 16.10
N GLY A 251 12.22 -4.13 14.85
CA GLY A 251 12.06 -5.46 14.22
C GLY A 251 10.64 -5.78 13.76
N ILE A 252 9.74 -4.79 13.72
CA ILE A 252 8.38 -4.93 13.21
C ILE A 252 8.37 -4.43 11.77
N HIS A 253 7.73 -5.17 10.85
CA HIS A 253 7.66 -4.80 9.43
C HIS A 253 6.82 -3.53 9.22
N GLY A 254 7.46 -2.36 9.35
CA GLY A 254 6.80 -1.06 9.44
C GLY A 254 5.96 -0.72 8.21
N ALA A 255 6.45 -1.07 7.01
CA ALA A 255 5.75 -0.78 5.76
C ALA A 255 4.38 -1.46 5.66
N SER A 256 4.25 -2.63 6.28
CA SER A 256 2.98 -3.37 6.34
C SER A 256 1.99 -2.70 7.28
N ILE A 257 2.46 -2.19 8.43
CA ILE A 257 1.60 -1.52 9.42
C ILE A 257 1.13 -0.17 8.88
N ILE A 258 2.05 0.63 8.36
CA ILE A 258 1.73 1.94 7.76
C ILE A 258 0.88 1.77 6.51
N GLY A 259 1.19 0.80 5.65
CA GLY A 259 0.37 0.46 4.49
C GLY A 259 -1.07 0.14 4.87
N GLY A 260 -1.30 -0.65 5.92
CA GLY A 260 -2.65 -0.88 6.44
C GLY A 260 -3.42 0.42 6.70
N VAL A 261 -2.79 1.41 7.35
CA VAL A 261 -3.50 2.67 7.67
C VAL A 261 -3.61 3.61 6.46
N MET A 262 -2.55 3.73 5.67
CA MET A 262 -2.39 4.78 4.67
C MET A 262 -2.83 4.38 3.26
N SER A 263 -2.92 3.08 2.95
CA SER A 263 -3.29 2.60 1.61
C SER A 263 -4.61 3.18 1.07
N PRO A 264 -5.70 3.34 1.84
CA PRO A 264 -6.93 3.95 1.33
C PRO A 264 -6.71 5.37 0.79
N ILE A 265 -5.85 6.14 1.46
CA ILE A 265 -5.50 7.51 1.08
C ILE A 265 -4.59 7.50 -0.16
N TRP A 266 -3.52 6.72 -0.11
CA TRP A 266 -2.52 6.69 -1.17
C TRP A 266 -3.00 6.01 -2.46
N TYR A 267 -3.93 5.06 -2.36
CA TYR A 267 -4.61 4.50 -3.53
C TYR A 267 -5.64 5.46 -4.12
N GLY A 268 -6.38 6.21 -3.30
CA GLY A 268 -7.23 7.31 -3.79
C GLY A 268 -6.43 8.33 -4.60
N ALA A 269 -5.29 8.77 -4.07
CA ALA A 269 -4.38 9.69 -4.78
C ALA A 269 -3.77 9.09 -6.05
N MET A 270 -3.37 7.81 -6.01
CA MET A 270 -2.86 7.08 -7.17
C MET A 270 -3.91 7.00 -8.30
N ASP A 271 -5.15 6.66 -7.96
CA ASP A 271 -6.24 6.52 -8.91
C ASP A 271 -6.67 7.87 -9.50
N ALA A 272 -6.68 8.94 -8.69
CA ALA A 272 -6.89 10.31 -9.19
C ALA A 272 -5.82 10.70 -10.22
N ASN A 273 -4.55 10.35 -9.99
CA ASN A 273 -3.49 10.56 -10.97
C ASN A 273 -3.67 9.69 -12.21
N ARG A 274 -4.12 8.44 -12.07
CA ARG A 274 -4.39 7.55 -13.22
C ARG A 274 -5.43 8.16 -14.15
N LEU A 275 -6.56 8.59 -13.59
CA LEU A 275 -7.66 9.18 -14.37
C LEU A 275 -7.18 10.43 -15.11
N ALA A 276 -6.47 11.32 -14.42
CA ALA A 276 -5.87 12.51 -15.05
C ALA A 276 -4.85 12.14 -16.14
N PHE A 277 -4.01 11.13 -15.90
CA PHE A 277 -3.01 10.68 -16.87
C PHE A 277 -3.65 10.12 -18.15
N GLN A 278 -4.67 9.29 -18.02
CA GLN A 278 -5.41 8.72 -19.16
C GLN A 278 -6.14 9.80 -19.97
N ALA A 279 -6.63 10.86 -19.30
CA ALA A 279 -7.27 12.00 -19.93
C ALA A 279 -6.28 13.03 -20.51
N GLY A 280 -4.96 12.87 -20.31
CA GLY A 280 -3.96 13.85 -20.72
C GLY A 280 -3.96 15.13 -19.88
N GLU A 281 -4.54 15.09 -18.69
CA GLU A 281 -4.69 16.22 -17.77
C GLU A 281 -3.51 16.35 -16.78
N ALA A 282 -3.48 17.47 -16.05
CA ALA A 282 -2.48 17.72 -15.02
C ALA A 282 -2.68 16.78 -13.82
N LEU A 283 -1.61 16.08 -13.42
CA LEU A 283 -1.66 15.12 -12.32
C LEU A 283 -1.85 15.84 -10.96
N PRO A 284 -2.94 15.55 -10.20
CA PRO A 284 -3.30 16.31 -9.01
C PRO A 284 -2.40 16.03 -7.81
N SER A 285 -1.93 14.80 -7.62
CA SER A 285 -1.26 14.36 -6.39
C SER A 285 0.23 14.05 -6.56
N ILE A 286 1.04 14.39 -5.56
CA ILE A 286 2.46 13.98 -5.48
C ILE A 286 2.58 12.67 -4.70
N PHE A 287 1.96 12.63 -3.51
CA PHE A 287 2.03 11.49 -2.61
C PHE A 287 0.99 10.44 -3.02
N THR A 288 1.50 9.35 -3.59
CA THR A 288 0.76 8.16 -3.99
C THR A 288 1.47 6.94 -3.42
N THR A 289 0.91 5.74 -3.57
CA THR A 289 1.59 4.51 -3.12
C THR A 289 2.96 4.36 -3.78
N GLN A 290 3.05 4.69 -5.07
CA GLN A 290 4.29 4.58 -5.86
C GLN A 290 5.31 5.66 -5.50
N PHE A 291 4.89 6.81 -4.98
CA PHE A 291 5.83 7.80 -4.44
C PHE A 291 6.82 7.14 -3.46
N PHE A 292 6.28 6.42 -2.47
CA PHE A 292 7.08 5.73 -1.46
C PHE A 292 7.79 4.50 -2.02
N GLN A 293 7.06 3.64 -2.75
CA GLN A 293 7.61 2.37 -3.23
C GLN A 293 8.73 2.56 -4.27
N ILE A 294 8.64 3.58 -5.12
CA ILE A 294 9.56 3.77 -6.25
C ILE A 294 10.70 4.72 -5.92
N TRP A 295 10.45 5.84 -5.23
CA TRP A 295 11.49 6.85 -5.00
C TRP A 295 12.12 6.80 -3.62
N ILE A 296 11.41 6.29 -2.61
CA ILE A 296 11.87 6.33 -1.22
C ILE A 296 12.44 4.97 -0.79
N ASN A 297 11.69 3.90 -1.01
CA ASN A 297 12.05 2.53 -0.60
C ASN A 297 12.99 1.83 -1.61
N VAL A 298 13.96 2.57 -2.15
CA VAL A 298 14.93 2.05 -3.12
C VAL A 298 15.92 1.12 -2.42
N GLY A 299 15.90 -0.15 -2.79
CA GLY A 299 16.58 -1.20 -2.04
C GLY A 299 15.88 -1.56 -0.75
N GLY A 300 14.56 -1.39 -0.65
CA GLY A 300 13.75 -1.74 0.51
C GLY A 300 13.60 -0.59 1.51
N SER A 301 13.24 -0.93 2.74
CA SER A 301 13.02 0.07 3.80
C SER A 301 14.32 0.77 4.16
N GLY A 302 14.30 2.09 4.38
CA GLY A 302 15.50 2.85 4.73
C GLY A 302 16.37 3.23 3.53
N ALA A 303 15.90 3.00 2.29
CA ALA A 303 16.64 3.24 1.05
C ALA A 303 18.01 2.52 0.99
N THR A 304 18.04 1.25 1.37
CA THR A 304 19.30 0.54 1.64
C THR A 304 20.11 0.13 0.41
N LEU A 305 19.65 0.36 -0.82
CA LEU A 305 20.45 0.01 -2.00
C LEU A 305 21.81 0.71 -1.99
N ALA A 306 21.85 2.00 -1.62
CA ALA A 306 23.10 2.74 -1.50
C ALA A 306 24.04 2.15 -0.43
N LEU A 307 23.48 1.64 0.67
CA LEU A 307 24.22 0.96 1.72
C LEU A 307 24.85 -0.35 1.22
N VAL A 308 24.08 -1.16 0.48
CA VAL A 308 24.58 -2.40 -0.13
C VAL A 308 25.68 -2.14 -1.15
N LEU A 309 25.51 -1.14 -2.02
CA LEU A 309 26.55 -0.73 -2.95
C LEU A 309 27.81 -0.26 -2.22
N THR A 310 27.66 0.43 -1.09
CA THR A 310 28.79 0.82 -0.24
C THR A 310 29.52 -0.38 0.34
N MET A 311 28.81 -1.43 0.78
CA MET A 311 29.42 -2.68 1.23
C MET A 311 30.25 -3.33 0.11
N LEU A 312 29.71 -3.43 -1.10
CA LEU A 312 30.40 -4.07 -2.22
C LEU A 312 31.72 -3.36 -2.58
N VAL A 313 31.73 -2.03 -2.56
CA VAL A 313 32.84 -1.23 -3.10
C VAL A 313 33.82 -0.77 -2.01
N ARG A 314 33.39 -0.62 -0.75
CA ARG A 314 34.17 0.08 0.28
C ARG A 314 34.34 -0.68 1.61
N SER A 315 33.84 -1.92 1.75
CA SER A 315 34.06 -2.73 2.97
C SER A 315 35.53 -3.10 3.19
N ARG A 316 35.99 -2.96 4.42
CA ARG A 316 37.23 -3.55 4.94
C ARG A 316 36.99 -4.88 5.64
N SER A 317 35.86 -5.03 6.34
CA SER A 317 35.47 -6.28 6.98
C SER A 317 35.11 -7.34 5.94
N LYS A 318 35.56 -8.58 6.17
CA LYS A 318 35.17 -9.75 5.37
C LYS A 318 33.66 -10.01 5.52
N GLN A 319 33.13 -9.91 6.73
CA GLN A 319 31.71 -10.05 7.03
C GLN A 319 30.85 -9.05 6.22
N MET A 320 31.19 -7.77 6.23
CA MET A 320 30.42 -6.75 5.51
C MET A 320 30.51 -6.91 3.99
N LYS A 321 31.68 -7.30 3.47
CA LYS A 321 31.84 -7.59 2.04
C LYS A 321 30.99 -8.79 1.61
N GLN A 322 30.95 -9.85 2.42
CA GLN A 322 30.11 -11.02 2.16
C GLN A 322 28.62 -10.67 2.25
N LEU A 323 28.22 -9.88 3.24
CA LEU A 323 26.85 -9.41 3.38
C LEU A 323 26.40 -8.60 2.16
N GLY A 324 27.24 -7.69 1.66
CA GLY A 324 26.96 -6.93 0.44
C GLY A 324 26.75 -7.83 -0.79
N ARG A 325 27.59 -8.88 -0.94
CA ARG A 325 27.47 -9.85 -2.04
C ARG A 325 26.18 -10.68 -1.98
N LEU A 326 25.78 -11.08 -0.78
CA LEU A 326 24.54 -11.83 -0.57
C LEU A 326 23.30 -10.93 -0.69
N GLY A 327 23.41 -9.68 -0.26
CA GLY A 327 22.29 -8.74 -0.21
C GLY A 327 21.97 -8.01 -1.51
N ILE A 328 22.91 -7.88 -2.45
CA ILE A 328 22.68 -7.12 -3.69
C ILE A 328 21.59 -7.72 -4.59
N GLY A 329 21.51 -9.05 -4.68
CA GLY A 329 20.49 -9.74 -5.48
C GLY A 329 19.08 -9.31 -5.05
N PRO A 330 18.69 -9.57 -3.78
CA PRO A 330 17.42 -9.10 -3.23
C PRO A 330 17.25 -7.57 -3.27
N ALA A 331 18.30 -6.81 -2.96
CA ALA A 331 18.21 -5.34 -2.87
C ALA A 331 17.90 -4.67 -4.21
N ILE A 332 18.32 -5.23 -5.35
CA ILE A 332 17.94 -4.71 -6.68
C ILE A 332 16.42 -4.81 -6.90
N PHE A 333 15.77 -5.80 -6.29
CA PHE A 333 14.31 -5.97 -6.29
C PHE A 333 13.65 -5.38 -5.04
N ASN A 334 14.34 -4.44 -4.38
CA ASN A 334 13.87 -3.72 -3.19
C ASN A 334 13.55 -4.62 -1.97
N ILE A 335 14.11 -5.82 -1.92
CA ILE A 335 14.01 -6.77 -0.79
C ILE A 335 15.28 -6.64 0.05
N ASN A 336 15.16 -6.33 1.34
CA ASN A 336 16.32 -5.94 2.15
C ASN A 336 16.38 -6.52 3.55
N GLU A 337 15.58 -7.53 3.85
CA GLU A 337 15.64 -8.33 5.07
C GLU A 337 17.04 -8.89 5.32
N PRO A 338 17.81 -9.38 4.32
CA PRO A 338 19.20 -9.79 4.52
C PRO A 338 20.07 -8.66 5.09
N ILE A 339 19.80 -7.40 4.74
CA ILE A 339 20.55 -6.24 5.20
C ILE A 339 20.06 -5.77 6.57
N ILE A 340 18.74 -5.65 6.74
CA ILE A 340 18.11 -5.22 8.00
C ILE A 340 18.53 -6.14 9.15
N PHE A 341 18.48 -7.45 8.94
CA PHE A 341 18.82 -8.42 9.98
C PHE A 341 20.32 -8.80 9.98
N GLY A 342 20.98 -8.79 8.82
CA GLY A 342 22.39 -9.18 8.71
C GLY A 342 23.39 -8.09 9.12
N MET A 343 23.07 -6.81 8.94
CA MET A 343 23.91 -5.67 9.40
C MET A 343 23.49 -5.18 10.80
N PRO A 344 22.82 -6.03 11.57
CA PRO A 344 21.74 -5.69 12.52
C PRO A 344 21.39 -4.19 12.54
N LEU A 345 20.60 -3.72 11.58
CA LEU A 345 20.02 -2.36 11.62
C LEU A 345 19.00 -2.24 12.77
N VAL A 346 18.30 -3.35 13.04
CA VAL A 346 17.36 -3.48 14.16
C VAL A 346 18.08 -3.27 15.48
N MET A 347 17.52 -2.39 16.33
CA MET A 347 18.03 -2.08 17.67
C MET A 347 19.48 -1.56 17.73
N ASN A 348 20.05 -1.13 16.60
CA ASN A 348 21.41 -0.59 16.55
C ASN A 348 21.39 0.95 16.60
N PRO A 349 21.77 1.57 17.73
CA PRO A 349 21.68 3.02 17.90
C PRO A 349 22.54 3.82 16.91
N LEU A 350 23.60 3.22 16.36
CA LEU A 350 24.43 3.86 15.34
C LEU A 350 23.73 3.88 13.98
N LEU A 351 23.18 2.73 13.55
CA LEU A 351 22.65 2.56 12.20
C LEU A 351 21.19 2.99 12.05
N ILE A 352 20.42 3.07 13.14
CA ILE A 352 19.05 3.60 13.14
C ILE A 352 19.01 5.07 12.69
N VAL A 353 20.05 5.85 13.00
CA VAL A 353 20.13 7.27 12.63
C VAL A 353 20.05 7.48 11.11
N PRO A 354 20.96 6.93 10.28
CA PRO A 354 20.84 7.06 8.82
C PRO A 354 19.62 6.30 8.28
N PHE A 355 19.19 5.22 8.93
CA PHE A 355 18.00 4.45 8.52
C PHE A 355 16.71 5.26 8.59
N ILE A 356 16.57 6.16 9.58
CA ILE A 356 15.44 7.08 9.68
C ILE A 356 15.65 8.33 8.82
N ILE A 357 16.82 8.96 8.89
CA ILE A 357 17.05 10.27 8.27
C ILE A 357 17.07 10.18 6.74
N ALA A 358 17.65 9.12 6.18
CA ALA A 358 17.81 9.02 4.73
C ALA A 358 16.46 9.01 3.98
N PRO A 359 15.46 8.17 4.35
CA PRO A 359 14.13 8.24 3.77
C PRO A 359 13.48 9.62 3.88
N LEU A 360 13.52 10.26 5.05
CA LEU A 360 12.90 11.58 5.26
C LEU A 360 13.50 12.66 4.35
N LEU A 361 14.82 12.65 4.14
CA LEU A 361 15.48 13.56 3.23
C LEU A 361 15.17 13.23 1.76
N THR A 362 15.08 11.96 1.38
CA THR A 362 14.65 11.59 0.02
C THR A 362 13.20 11.95 -0.25
N ILE A 363 12.30 11.88 0.73
CA ILE A 363 10.90 12.36 0.62
C ILE A 363 10.91 13.86 0.32
N THR A 364 11.66 14.62 1.11
CA THR A 364 11.73 16.08 0.97
C THR A 364 12.30 16.47 -0.40
N ALA A 365 13.41 15.84 -0.82
CA ALA A 365 14.03 16.11 -2.11
C ALA A 365 13.11 15.74 -3.29
N THR A 366 12.47 14.57 -3.23
CA THR A 366 11.53 14.11 -4.27
C THR A 366 10.31 15.02 -4.34
N TYR A 367 9.76 15.43 -3.19
CA TYR A 367 8.67 16.39 -3.12
C TYR A 367 9.04 17.74 -3.75
N ILE A 368 10.22 18.29 -3.43
CA ILE A 368 10.70 19.55 -4.04
C ILE A 368 10.82 19.38 -5.56
N GLY A 369 11.42 18.30 -6.03
CA GLY A 369 11.54 18.01 -7.47
C GLY A 369 10.18 17.95 -8.17
N MET A 370 9.20 17.26 -7.58
CA MET A 370 7.86 17.10 -8.17
C MET A 370 6.97 18.35 -8.03
N SER A 371 7.09 19.11 -6.95
CA SER A 371 6.29 20.33 -6.70
C SER A 371 6.78 21.52 -7.52
N THR A 372 8.07 21.60 -7.82
CA THR A 372 8.67 22.62 -8.71
C THR A 372 8.56 22.27 -10.19
N GLY A 373 8.11 21.05 -10.53
CA GLY A 373 8.00 20.57 -11.91
C GLY A 373 9.30 20.06 -12.53
N MET A 374 10.41 20.05 -11.79
CA MET A 374 11.68 19.45 -12.25
C MET A 374 11.57 17.93 -12.48
N VAL A 375 10.70 17.28 -11.70
CA VAL A 375 10.45 15.84 -11.76
C VAL A 375 8.97 15.61 -12.05
N ALA A 376 8.69 14.67 -12.94
CA ALA A 376 7.31 14.29 -13.22
C ALA A 376 6.65 13.62 -12.01
N LYS A 377 5.39 13.96 -11.76
CA LYS A 377 4.58 13.29 -10.73
C LYS A 377 4.26 11.84 -11.12
N PRO A 378 3.92 10.95 -10.16
CA PRO A 378 3.51 9.59 -10.46
C PRO A 378 2.25 9.57 -11.34
N ALA A 379 2.26 8.84 -12.45
CA ALA A 379 1.19 8.80 -13.44
C ALA A 379 -0.04 7.98 -13.01
N GLY A 380 -0.07 7.47 -11.78
CA GLY A 380 -1.12 6.55 -11.31
C GLY A 380 -0.94 5.10 -11.79
N ILE A 381 0.15 4.81 -12.49
CA ILE A 381 0.55 3.45 -12.88
C ILE A 381 1.07 2.72 -11.64
N ALA A 382 0.43 1.61 -11.26
CA ALA A 382 0.84 0.78 -10.13
C ALA A 382 1.99 -0.17 -10.51
N VAL A 383 3.17 0.40 -10.74
CA VAL A 383 4.42 -0.35 -10.94
C VAL A 383 4.70 -1.19 -9.67
N PRO A 384 5.01 -2.50 -9.80
CA PRO A 384 5.36 -3.33 -8.65
C PRO A 384 6.51 -2.72 -7.85
N TRP A 385 6.43 -2.73 -6.51
CA TRP A 385 7.51 -2.23 -5.65
C TRP A 385 8.80 -3.02 -5.80
N THR A 386 8.78 -4.22 -6.36
CA THR A 386 9.96 -5.03 -6.68
C THR A 386 10.62 -4.65 -8.01
N MET A 387 10.03 -3.73 -8.78
CA MET A 387 10.59 -3.31 -10.06
C MET A 387 11.96 -2.65 -9.84
N PRO A 388 13.03 -3.09 -10.55
CA PRO A 388 14.36 -2.53 -10.38
C PRO A 388 14.38 -1.00 -10.49
N PRO A 389 15.19 -0.32 -9.66
CA PRO A 389 15.39 1.12 -9.74
C PRO A 389 15.82 1.58 -11.15
N LEU A 390 15.59 2.85 -11.44
CA LEU A 390 15.72 3.49 -12.75
C LEU A 390 14.62 3.11 -13.74
N ILE A 391 14.36 1.81 -13.92
CA ILE A 391 13.24 1.33 -14.74
C ILE A 391 11.92 1.74 -14.09
N SER A 392 11.81 1.51 -12.79
CA SER A 392 10.60 1.85 -12.02
C SER A 392 10.29 3.35 -12.04
N GLY A 393 11.29 4.23 -11.91
CA GLY A 393 11.08 5.68 -11.96
C GLY A 393 10.61 6.19 -13.33
N TYR A 394 11.11 5.57 -14.41
CA TYR A 394 10.65 5.85 -15.78
C TYR A 394 9.18 5.42 -15.94
N LEU A 395 8.86 4.17 -15.62
CA LEU A 395 7.51 3.63 -15.80
C LEU A 395 6.47 4.35 -14.92
N ALA A 396 6.81 4.62 -13.65
CA ALA A 396 5.89 5.25 -12.70
C ALA A 396 5.51 6.68 -13.07
N THR A 397 6.25 7.34 -13.97
CA THR A 397 5.96 8.70 -14.46
C THR A 397 5.37 8.73 -15.87
N GLY A 398 4.92 7.59 -16.38
CA GLY A 398 4.42 7.47 -17.76
C GLY A 398 5.54 7.59 -18.80
N GLY A 399 6.73 7.13 -18.44
CA GLY A 399 7.94 7.14 -19.28
C GLY A 399 8.65 8.49 -19.38
N LYS A 400 8.62 9.28 -18.30
CA LYS A 400 9.40 10.53 -18.20
C LYS A 400 10.74 10.25 -17.51
N ILE A 401 11.84 10.55 -18.19
CA ILE A 401 13.21 10.27 -17.70
C ILE A 401 13.52 10.96 -16.36
N SER A 402 12.86 12.09 -16.08
CA SER A 402 13.05 12.81 -14.81
C SER A 402 12.74 11.95 -13.57
N GLY A 403 11.84 10.96 -13.69
CA GLY A 403 11.58 10.00 -12.63
C GLY A 403 12.80 9.12 -12.28
N SER A 404 13.49 8.59 -13.29
CA SER A 404 14.72 7.80 -13.12
C SER A 404 15.88 8.64 -12.60
N VAL A 405 16.01 9.88 -13.09
CA VAL A 405 17.03 10.82 -12.62
C VAL A 405 16.83 11.12 -11.14
N MET A 406 15.59 11.30 -10.69
CA MET A 406 15.29 11.50 -9.26
C MET A 406 15.70 10.29 -8.41
N GLN A 407 15.56 9.06 -8.91
CA GLN A 407 16.05 7.87 -8.19
C GLN A 407 17.58 7.87 -8.07
N LEU A 408 18.32 8.32 -9.09
CA LEU A 408 19.78 8.49 -8.98
C LEU A 408 20.15 9.55 -7.93
N ILE A 409 19.41 10.66 -7.88
CA ILE A 409 19.61 11.71 -6.86
C ILE A 409 19.35 11.13 -5.47
N ASN A 410 18.26 10.38 -5.28
CA ASN A 410 17.95 9.73 -4.00
C ASN A 410 19.02 8.70 -3.59
N LEU A 411 19.56 7.93 -4.54
CA LEU A 411 20.69 7.03 -4.29
C LEU A 411 21.94 7.79 -3.84
N LEU A 412 22.21 8.96 -4.40
CA LEU A 412 23.33 9.81 -3.98
C LEU A 412 23.11 10.40 -2.58
N ILE A 413 21.91 10.93 -2.29
CA ILE A 413 21.54 11.44 -0.97
C ILE A 413 21.72 10.37 0.10
N THR A 414 21.18 9.18 -0.16
CA THR A 414 21.24 8.04 0.78
C THR A 414 22.66 7.55 0.94
N PHE A 415 23.47 7.48 -0.12
CA PHE A 415 24.90 7.19 -0.03
C PHE A 415 25.63 8.17 0.90
N ILE A 416 25.46 9.48 0.70
CA ILE A 416 26.11 10.51 1.51
C ILE A 416 25.74 10.37 3.00
N ILE A 417 24.47 10.07 3.28
CA ILE A 417 23.97 9.93 4.66
C ILE A 417 24.50 8.64 5.30
N TYR A 418 24.42 7.50 4.63
CA TYR A 418 24.84 6.21 5.20
C TYR A 418 26.36 6.09 5.33
N TYR A 419 27.13 6.65 4.40
CA TYR A 419 28.57 6.45 4.32
C TYR A 419 29.33 6.67 5.64
N PRO A 420 29.18 7.80 6.38
CA PRO A 420 29.92 8.00 7.62
C PRO A 420 29.59 6.94 8.69
N PHE A 421 28.31 6.60 8.88
CA PHE A 421 27.88 5.59 9.86
C PHE A 421 28.36 4.19 9.47
N TYR A 422 28.24 3.87 8.18
CA TYR A 422 28.72 2.61 7.64
C TYR A 422 30.23 2.44 7.84
N ARG A 423 31.02 3.50 7.63
CA ARG A 423 32.47 3.47 7.83
C ARG A 423 32.87 3.23 9.28
N ILE A 424 32.12 3.77 10.24
CA ILE A 424 32.33 3.49 11.67
C ILE A 424 32.05 2.03 11.96
N TRP A 425 30.91 1.50 11.48
CA TRP A 425 30.52 0.10 11.69
C TRP A 425 31.50 -0.89 11.05
N ASP A 426 31.86 -0.68 9.79
CA ASP A 426 32.82 -1.52 9.05
C ASP A 426 34.19 -1.53 9.73
N LEU A 427 34.64 -0.41 10.29
CA LEU A 427 35.89 -0.34 11.05
C LEU A 427 35.82 -1.13 12.36
N GLN A 428 34.68 -1.10 13.06
CA GLN A 428 34.47 -1.92 14.26
C GLN A 428 34.54 -3.41 13.92
N LYS A 429 33.80 -3.85 12.90
CA LYS A 429 33.82 -5.25 12.44
C LYS A 429 35.17 -5.71 11.95
N TRP A 430 35.89 -4.86 11.23
CA TRP A 430 37.25 -5.19 10.80
C TRP A 430 38.23 -5.33 11.97
N ARG A 431 38.08 -4.55 13.04
CA ARG A 431 38.90 -4.70 14.26
C ARG A 431 38.56 -5.98 15.02
N GLU A 432 37.26 -6.31 15.14
CA GLU A 432 36.79 -7.56 15.75
C GLU A 432 37.34 -8.78 14.99
N GLU A 433 37.26 -8.78 13.66
CA GLU A 433 37.82 -9.84 12.81
C GLU A 433 39.33 -10.03 13.02
N ARG A 434 40.09 -8.94 13.08
CA ARG A 434 41.55 -9.00 13.28
C ARG A 434 41.93 -9.51 14.68
N ALA A 435 41.22 -9.08 15.72
CA ALA A 435 41.48 -9.55 17.07
C ALA A 435 41.17 -11.06 17.20
N ALA A 436 40.09 -11.52 16.56
CA ALA A 436 39.75 -12.94 16.52
C ALA A 436 40.80 -13.77 15.76
N GLU A 437 41.29 -13.27 14.62
CA GLU A 437 42.38 -13.92 13.87
C GLU A 437 43.67 -14.03 14.70
N GLN A 438 44.02 -13.00 15.48
CA GLN A 438 45.21 -12.99 16.35
C GLN A 438 45.13 -14.00 17.49
N ASN A 439 44.01 -14.07 18.20
CA ASN A 439 43.83 -15.00 19.32
C ASN A 439 43.89 -16.47 18.87
N VAL A 440 43.39 -16.79 17.68
CA VAL A 440 43.48 -18.16 17.13
C VAL A 440 44.94 -18.55 16.85
N THR A 441 45.77 -17.62 16.36
CA THR A 441 47.21 -17.87 16.16
C THR A 441 48.03 -17.96 17.45
N GLU A 442 47.55 -17.41 18.57
CA GLU A 442 48.24 -17.52 19.87
C GLU A 442 47.87 -18.81 20.62
N GLU A 443 46.75 -19.46 20.30
CA GLU A 443 46.30 -20.74 20.88
C GLU A 443 46.76 -21.99 20.09
N THR A 444 47.30 -21.82 18.88
CA THR A 444 47.88 -22.89 18.04
C THR A 444 49.40 -22.84 18.02
#